data_AF-A0A9D6Q0V9-F1
#
_entry.id   AF-A0A9D6Q0V9-F1
#
_cell.length_a   1.000
_cell.length_b   1.000
_cell.length_c   1.000
_cell.angle_alpha   90.00
_cell.angle_beta   90.00
_cell.angle_gamma   90.00
#
_symmetry.space_group_name_H-M   'P 1'
#
loop_
_entity.id
_entity.type
_entity.pdbx_description
1 polymer ?
#
loop_
_entity_poly.entity_id
_entity_poly.type
_entity_poly.pdbx_seq_one_letter_code
_entity_poly.pdbx_strand_id
1 'polypeptide(L)'
;MNRRTILLGLVAILAVGLSFQILRYMAYAGSIRPGLRAGGIELGGVSADDAARRLESELALVLAQPIELRYVDESLSLFPEQVGLRLDAMATAQEALRLSQTDQSFFGGFLDFTLQGPQRLEMEVPLRGSLDEQLLRAHLAQVAAEHDQELSPVEIQWDTLTLYPGQEERRLDLEASLPVVERALLSVDERVADLVVERRPPSPPELSVLRDLLQHRIDQFVGLVGVYLTDLESGQRLEINSDTVYSGMSIVKVGIMVTTLIDL
;
A
#
# COMPACT_ATOMS: atom_id res chain seq x y z
N MET A 1 42.92 -43.93 -51.95
CA MET A 1 42.32 -43.66 -50.62
C MET A 1 41.01 -44.44 -50.52
N ASN A 2 40.87 -45.34 -49.54
CA ASN A 2 39.74 -46.26 -49.49
C ASN A 2 38.48 -45.51 -49.07
N ARG A 3 37.33 -45.77 -49.70
CA ARG A 3 36.03 -45.18 -49.30
C ARG A 3 35.77 -45.28 -47.80
N ARG A 4 36.21 -46.37 -47.16
CA ARG A 4 36.12 -46.59 -45.71
C ARG A 4 36.97 -45.62 -44.90
N THR A 5 38.20 -45.29 -45.31
CA THR A 5 39.06 -44.34 -44.58
C THR A 5 38.56 -42.91 -44.72
N ILE A 6 37.97 -42.57 -45.88
CA ILE A 6 37.30 -41.27 -46.09
C ILE A 6 36.06 -41.16 -45.20
N LEU A 7 35.23 -42.21 -45.16
CA LEU A 7 34.04 -42.24 -44.29
C LEU A 7 34.41 -42.14 -42.81
N LEU A 8 35.43 -42.89 -42.36
CA LEU A 8 35.91 -42.83 -40.98
C LEU A 8 36.46 -41.45 -40.61
N GLY A 9 37.22 -40.81 -41.50
CA GLY A 9 37.71 -39.45 -41.28
C GLY A 9 36.58 -38.42 -41.18
N LEU A 10 35.56 -38.54 -42.04
CA LEU A 10 34.41 -37.62 -42.06
C LEU A 10 33.53 -37.79 -40.81
N VAL A 11 33.32 -39.03 -40.37
CA VAL A 11 32.63 -39.32 -39.10
C VAL A 11 33.42 -38.79 -37.90
N ALA A 12 34.75 -38.92 -37.89
CA ALA A 12 35.57 -38.38 -36.81
C ALA A 12 35.49 -36.85 -36.72
N ILE A 13 35.54 -36.15 -37.85
CA ILE A 13 35.37 -34.69 -37.91
C ILE A 13 33.98 -34.27 -37.41
N LEU A 14 32.93 -34.99 -37.84
CA LEU A 14 31.56 -34.73 -37.39
C LEU A 14 31.41 -34.94 -35.88
N ALA A 15 32.01 -36.01 -35.33
CA ALA A 15 31.99 -36.30 -33.91
C ALA A 15 32.68 -35.20 -33.09
N VAL A 16 33.86 -34.73 -33.53
CA VAL A 16 34.57 -33.61 -32.88
C VAL A 16 33.76 -32.32 -32.93
N GLY A 17 33.13 -32.01 -34.07
CA GLY A 17 32.26 -30.84 -34.21
C GLY A 17 31.03 -30.89 -33.29
N LEU A 18 30.38 -32.05 -33.19
CA LEU A 18 29.26 -32.28 -32.29
C LEU A 18 29.68 -32.19 -30.81
N SER A 19 30.82 -32.78 -30.44
CA SER A 19 31.34 -32.68 -29.06
C SER A 19 31.60 -31.23 -28.67
N PHE A 20 32.22 -30.44 -29.55
CA PHE A 20 32.45 -29.01 -29.32
C PHE A 20 31.13 -28.24 -29.13
N GLN A 21 30.12 -28.54 -29.95
CA GLN A 21 28.81 -27.88 -29.85
C GLN A 21 28.06 -28.26 -28.56
N ILE A 22 28.16 -29.51 -28.10
CA ILE A 22 27.59 -29.97 -26.83
C ILE A 22 28.24 -29.27 -25.64
N LEU A 23 29.57 -29.15 -25.63
CA LEU A 23 30.30 -28.42 -24.59
C LEU A 23 29.85 -26.96 -24.48
N ARG A 24 29.66 -26.29 -25.63
CA ARG A 24 29.14 -24.91 -25.68
C ARG A 24 27.72 -24.81 -25.14
N TYR A 25 26.86 -25.76 -25.51
CA TYR A 25 25.48 -25.79 -25.02
C TYR A 25 25.42 -26.08 -23.51
N MET A 26 26.28 -26.95 -22.98
CA MET A 26 26.38 -27.20 -21.54
C MET A 26 26.79 -25.96 -20.76
N ALA A 27 27.78 -25.20 -21.27
CA ALA A 27 28.18 -23.94 -20.67
C ALA A 27 27.03 -22.90 -20.72
N TYR A 28 26.31 -22.83 -21.84
CA TYR A 28 25.14 -21.95 -21.99
C TYR A 28 24.00 -22.34 -21.05
N ALA A 29 23.68 -23.63 -20.94
CA ALA A 29 22.62 -24.15 -20.07
C ALA A 29 22.92 -23.98 -18.57
N GLY A 30 24.20 -23.91 -18.20
CA GLY A 30 24.67 -23.59 -16.84
C GLY A 30 24.76 -22.09 -16.53
N SER A 31 24.50 -21.22 -17.52
CA SER A 31 24.52 -19.77 -17.38
C SER A 31 23.12 -19.18 -17.44
N ILE A 32 22.94 -17.99 -16.85
CA ILE A 32 21.69 -17.25 -16.93
C ILE A 32 21.51 -16.75 -18.37
N ARG A 33 20.29 -16.87 -18.92
CA ARG A 33 20.01 -16.42 -20.29
C ARG A 33 20.29 -14.91 -20.43
N PRO A 34 20.89 -14.46 -21.55
CA PRO A 34 21.06 -13.03 -21.82
C PRO A 34 19.73 -12.28 -21.75
N GLY A 35 19.73 -11.05 -21.22
CA GLY A 35 18.54 -10.20 -21.12
C GLY A 35 17.82 -10.24 -19.76
N LEU A 36 18.10 -11.22 -18.90
CA LEU A 36 17.58 -11.19 -17.53
C LEU A 36 18.30 -10.12 -16.70
N ARG A 37 17.51 -9.36 -15.95
CA ARG A 37 17.97 -8.30 -15.07
C ARG A 37 17.40 -8.51 -13.67
N ALA A 38 18.11 -8.04 -12.65
CA ALA A 38 17.56 -7.96 -11.30
C ALA A 38 18.07 -6.70 -10.61
N GLY A 39 17.15 -5.88 -10.11
CA GLY A 39 17.50 -4.57 -9.56
C GLY A 39 18.19 -3.67 -10.59
N GLY A 40 17.83 -3.80 -11.87
CA GLY A 40 18.44 -3.06 -12.98
C GLY A 40 19.80 -3.61 -13.46
N ILE A 41 20.39 -4.60 -12.78
CA ILE A 41 21.69 -5.19 -13.14
C ILE A 41 21.50 -6.36 -14.10
N GLU A 42 22.24 -6.37 -15.20
CA GLU A 42 22.24 -7.49 -16.15
C GLU A 42 22.95 -8.73 -15.57
N LEU A 43 22.20 -9.83 -15.46
CA LEU A 43 22.70 -11.12 -14.96
C LEU A 43 22.98 -12.13 -16.07
N GLY A 44 22.65 -11.77 -17.31
CA GLY A 44 22.77 -12.65 -18.46
C GLY A 44 24.21 -13.01 -18.84
N GLY A 45 24.42 -14.26 -19.27
CA GLY A 45 25.69 -14.75 -19.81
C GLY A 45 26.72 -15.17 -18.76
N VAL A 46 26.38 -15.10 -17.46
CA VAL A 46 27.25 -15.53 -16.36
C VAL A 46 26.62 -16.66 -15.54
N SER A 47 27.43 -17.32 -14.71
CA SER A 47 26.96 -18.34 -13.77
C SER A 47 26.12 -17.72 -12.65
N ALA A 48 25.32 -18.53 -11.95
CA ALA A 48 24.60 -18.05 -10.77
C ALA A 48 25.54 -17.51 -9.67
N ASP A 49 26.72 -18.11 -9.49
CA ASP A 49 27.72 -17.65 -8.52
C ASP A 49 28.31 -16.28 -8.89
N ASP A 50 28.61 -16.06 -10.17
CA ASP A 50 29.11 -14.77 -10.67
C ASP A 50 28.03 -13.69 -10.60
N ALA A 51 26.79 -14.04 -10.97
CA ALA A 51 25.64 -13.16 -10.85
C ALA A 51 25.39 -12.74 -9.39
N ALA A 52 25.47 -13.68 -8.44
CA ALA A 52 25.30 -13.39 -7.02
C ALA A 52 26.37 -12.41 -6.51
N ARG A 53 27.66 -12.65 -6.84
CA ARG A 53 28.74 -11.72 -6.49
C ARG A 53 28.52 -10.32 -7.06
N ARG A 54 28.03 -10.23 -8.30
CA ARG A 54 27.74 -8.96 -8.96
C ARG A 54 26.62 -8.21 -8.25
N LEU A 55 25.51 -8.90 -7.97
CA LEU A 55 24.37 -8.36 -7.21
C LEU A 55 24.81 -7.83 -5.84
N GLU A 56 25.60 -8.61 -5.09
CA GLU A 56 26.13 -8.17 -3.79
C GLU A 56 26.97 -6.90 -3.92
N SER A 57 27.86 -6.82 -4.91
CA SER A 57 28.74 -5.68 -5.07
C SER A 57 28.04 -4.39 -5.52
N GLU A 58 27.05 -4.50 -6.42
CA GLU A 58 26.41 -3.34 -7.05
C GLU A 58 25.16 -2.89 -6.26
N LEU A 59 24.39 -3.81 -5.67
CA LEU A 59 23.16 -3.47 -4.93
C LEU A 59 23.39 -3.19 -3.45
N ALA A 60 24.52 -3.60 -2.85
CA ALA A 60 24.75 -3.37 -1.42
C ALA A 60 24.64 -1.89 -1.03
N LEU A 61 25.15 -0.99 -1.87
CA LEU A 61 25.08 0.45 -1.59
C LEU A 61 23.67 1.01 -1.76
N VAL A 62 22.94 0.56 -2.79
CA VAL A 62 21.60 1.06 -3.09
C VAL A 62 20.59 0.55 -2.06
N LEU A 63 20.67 -0.73 -1.70
CA LEU A 63 19.79 -1.34 -0.70
C LEU A 63 20.13 -0.88 0.73
N ALA A 64 21.27 -0.24 0.96
CA ALA A 64 21.59 0.39 2.25
C ALA A 64 20.97 1.79 2.41
N GLN A 65 20.48 2.42 1.33
CA GLN A 65 19.84 3.73 1.42
C GLN A 65 18.51 3.66 2.18
N PRO A 66 18.10 4.71 2.89
CA PRO A 66 16.79 4.73 3.53
C PRO A 66 15.67 4.60 2.48
N ILE A 67 14.53 4.05 2.91
CA ILE A 67 13.27 4.13 2.18
C ILE A 67 12.37 5.18 2.83
N GLU A 68 11.49 5.78 2.03
CA GLU A 68 10.48 6.71 2.52
C GLU A 68 9.22 5.93 2.91
N LEU A 69 8.79 6.07 4.17
CA LEU A 69 7.50 5.58 4.64
C LEU A 69 6.53 6.75 4.64
N ARG A 70 5.45 6.66 3.86
CA ARG A 70 4.42 7.71 3.83
C ARG A 70 3.29 7.35 4.79
N TYR A 71 3.21 8.08 5.89
CA TYR A 71 2.11 8.03 6.85
C TYR A 71 1.16 9.20 6.57
N VAL A 72 0.04 8.94 5.89
CA VAL A 72 -0.93 9.99 5.51
C VAL A 72 -0.25 11.10 4.71
N ASP A 73 0.03 12.26 5.32
CA ASP A 73 0.67 13.43 4.69
C ASP A 73 2.11 13.64 5.18
N GLU A 74 2.62 12.71 5.98
CA GLU A 74 3.94 12.76 6.60
C GLU A 74 4.88 11.74 5.95
N SER A 75 6.12 12.17 5.72
CA SER A 75 7.19 11.33 5.17
C SER A 75 8.19 11.00 6.26
N LEU A 76 8.31 9.71 6.57
CA LEU A 76 9.24 9.15 7.54
C LEU A 76 10.34 8.40 6.80
N SER A 77 11.52 8.27 7.41
CA SER A 77 12.64 7.52 6.82
C SER A 77 12.91 6.26 7.61
N LEU A 78 12.94 5.11 6.92
CA LEU A 78 13.33 3.82 7.48
C LEU A 78 14.66 3.37 6.89
N PHE A 79 15.64 3.12 7.75
CA PHE A 79 16.91 2.56 7.33
C PHE A 79 16.82 1.02 7.29
N PRO A 80 17.20 0.38 6.18
CA PRO A 80 17.19 -1.08 6.05
C PRO A 80 17.99 -1.83 7.13
N GLU A 81 19.04 -1.21 7.66
CA GLU A 81 19.85 -1.75 8.77
C GLU A 81 19.05 -1.91 10.06
N GLN A 82 18.06 -1.04 10.32
CA GLN A 82 17.21 -1.08 11.53
C GLN A 82 16.32 -2.32 11.56
N VAL A 83 16.01 -2.90 10.40
CA VAL A 83 15.16 -4.09 10.25
C VAL A 83 15.97 -5.32 9.81
N GLY A 84 17.30 -5.22 9.86
CA GLY A 84 18.20 -6.32 9.55
C GLY A 84 18.09 -6.82 8.10
N LEU A 85 17.75 -5.94 7.15
CA LEU A 85 17.62 -6.32 5.74
C LEU A 85 18.93 -6.90 5.21
N ARG A 86 18.86 -8.08 4.62
CA ARG A 86 19.98 -8.73 3.91
C ARG A 86 19.50 -9.21 2.56
N LEU A 87 20.21 -8.81 1.51
CA LEU A 87 20.00 -9.33 0.16
C LEU A 87 20.44 -10.79 0.11
N ASP A 88 19.56 -11.67 -0.37
CA ASP A 88 19.90 -13.05 -0.72
C ASP A 88 20.20 -13.10 -2.22
N ALA A 89 21.42 -12.67 -2.56
CA ALA A 89 21.88 -12.59 -3.93
C ALA A 89 21.96 -13.96 -4.59
N MET A 90 22.31 -15.00 -3.82
CA MET A 90 22.36 -16.37 -4.29
C MET A 90 20.96 -16.88 -4.64
N ALA A 91 19.96 -16.69 -3.76
CA ALA A 91 18.58 -17.10 -4.06
C ALA A 91 17.99 -16.33 -5.25
N THR A 92 18.35 -15.05 -5.41
CA THR A 92 17.95 -14.23 -6.57
C THR A 92 18.58 -14.76 -7.86
N ALA A 93 19.89 -15.03 -7.87
CA ALA A 93 20.60 -15.56 -9.02
C ALA A 93 20.14 -16.97 -9.42
N GLN A 94 19.82 -17.82 -8.43
CA GLN A 94 19.24 -19.14 -8.67
C GLN A 94 17.84 -19.05 -9.28
N GLU A 95 17.01 -18.10 -8.84
CA GLU A 95 15.71 -17.87 -9.48
C GLU A 95 15.88 -17.43 -10.94
N ALA A 96 16.80 -16.51 -11.21
CA ALA A 96 17.13 -16.08 -12.57
C ALA A 96 17.58 -17.26 -13.45
N LEU A 97 18.41 -18.16 -12.90
CA LEU A 97 18.82 -19.38 -13.59
C LEU A 97 17.65 -20.35 -13.82
N ARG A 98 16.76 -20.51 -12.85
CA ARG A 98 15.57 -21.37 -12.97
C ARG A 98 14.60 -20.85 -14.04
N LEU A 99 14.33 -19.54 -14.05
CA LEU A 99 13.56 -18.88 -15.10
C LEU A 99 14.25 -19.01 -16.47
N SER A 100 15.58 -19.03 -16.48
CA SER A 100 16.38 -19.30 -17.67
C SER A 100 16.30 -20.75 -18.18
N GLN A 101 15.72 -21.68 -17.41
CA GLN A 101 15.63 -23.10 -17.78
C GLN A 101 14.18 -23.57 -18.00
N THR A 102 13.21 -22.78 -17.57
CA THR A 102 11.78 -23.08 -17.79
C THR A 102 11.54 -23.07 -19.31
N ASP A 103 10.99 -24.18 -19.82
CA ASP A 103 10.55 -24.44 -21.22
C ASP A 103 11.45 -25.20 -22.20
N GLN A 104 12.64 -25.72 -21.83
CA GLN A 104 13.45 -26.46 -22.81
C GLN A 104 13.84 -27.88 -22.37
N SER A 105 13.30 -28.89 -23.08
CA SER A 105 13.90 -30.21 -23.14
C SER A 105 15.34 -30.08 -23.66
N PHE A 106 16.29 -30.81 -23.07
CA PHE A 106 17.71 -30.74 -23.41
C PHE A 106 17.97 -30.79 -24.93
N PHE A 107 17.26 -31.67 -25.64
CA PHE A 107 17.41 -31.81 -27.09
C PHE A 107 16.80 -30.66 -27.89
N GLY A 108 15.66 -30.12 -27.44
CA GLY A 108 15.01 -28.96 -28.06
C GLY A 108 15.87 -27.72 -27.93
N GLY A 109 16.34 -27.42 -26.71
CA GLY A 109 17.23 -26.29 -26.45
C GLY A 109 18.57 -26.40 -27.19
N PHE A 110 19.12 -27.62 -27.34
CA PHE A 110 20.35 -27.83 -28.12
C PHE A 110 20.16 -27.53 -29.61
N LEU A 111 19.05 -27.99 -30.21
CA LEU A 111 18.74 -27.70 -31.61
C LEU A 111 18.50 -26.22 -31.83
N ASP A 112 17.71 -25.57 -30.97
CA ASP A 112 17.45 -24.14 -31.04
C ASP A 112 18.74 -23.32 -30.88
N PHE A 113 19.59 -23.64 -29.90
CA PHE A 113 20.89 -23.01 -29.72
C PHE A 113 21.79 -23.17 -30.95
N THR A 114 21.77 -24.34 -31.59
CA THR A 114 22.62 -24.61 -32.75
C THR A 114 22.14 -23.90 -34.02
N LEU A 115 20.82 -23.75 -34.18
CA LEU A 115 20.21 -23.14 -35.37
C LEU A 115 20.08 -21.61 -35.25
N GLN A 116 19.75 -21.12 -34.05
CA GLN A 116 19.35 -19.72 -33.81
C GLN A 116 20.32 -18.98 -32.87
N GLY A 117 21.20 -19.70 -32.17
CA GLY A 117 22.11 -19.11 -31.19
C GLY A 117 21.44 -18.86 -29.82
N PRO A 118 22.13 -18.15 -28.90
CA PRO A 118 21.59 -17.84 -27.58
C PRO A 118 20.41 -16.89 -27.68
N GLN A 119 19.27 -17.28 -27.11
CA GLN A 119 18.05 -16.47 -27.10
C GLN A 119 18.06 -15.50 -25.92
N ARG A 120 17.59 -14.28 -26.17
CA ARG A 120 17.42 -13.25 -25.15
C ARG A 120 16.06 -13.38 -24.47
N LEU A 121 16.04 -13.22 -23.16
CA LEU A 121 14.82 -13.14 -22.35
C LEU A 121 14.86 -11.84 -21.55
N GLU A 122 14.19 -10.81 -22.06
CA GLU A 122 14.09 -9.51 -21.39
C GLU A 122 13.05 -9.60 -20.26
N MET A 123 13.53 -9.79 -19.05
CA MET A 123 12.70 -9.94 -17.86
C MET A 123 13.44 -9.45 -16.62
N GLU A 124 12.72 -8.75 -15.74
CA GLU A 124 13.20 -8.36 -14.42
C GLU A 124 12.86 -9.47 -13.41
N VAL A 125 13.87 -9.96 -12.71
CA VAL A 125 13.73 -10.96 -11.64
C VAL A 125 13.57 -10.22 -10.32
N PRO A 126 12.53 -10.52 -9.51
CA PRO A 126 12.35 -9.89 -8.21
C PRO A 126 13.52 -10.23 -7.29
N LEU A 127 14.06 -9.21 -6.59
CA LEU A 127 15.11 -9.40 -5.60
C LEU A 127 14.56 -10.18 -4.41
N ARG A 128 15.33 -11.16 -3.93
CA ARG A 128 15.05 -11.89 -2.70
C ARG A 128 15.95 -11.42 -1.59
N GLY A 129 15.38 -11.28 -0.40
CA GLY A 129 16.14 -10.97 0.80
C GLY A 129 15.47 -11.52 2.03
N SER A 130 16.25 -11.57 3.10
CA SER A 130 15.77 -11.86 4.44
C SER A 130 15.75 -10.58 5.26
N LEU A 131 14.72 -10.38 6.06
CA LEU A 131 14.60 -9.29 7.02
C LEU A 131 14.10 -9.84 8.36
N ASP A 132 14.32 -9.08 9.42
CA ASP A 132 13.77 -9.41 10.72
C ASP A 132 12.37 -8.79 10.85
N GLU A 133 11.37 -9.63 10.67
CA GLU A 133 9.95 -9.24 10.72
C GLU A 133 9.56 -8.70 12.10
N GLN A 134 10.24 -9.12 13.18
CA GLN A 134 9.98 -8.63 14.52
C GLN A 134 10.50 -7.20 14.70
N LEU A 135 11.69 -6.91 14.16
CA LEU A 135 12.23 -5.55 14.17
C LEU A 135 11.38 -4.60 13.31
N LEU A 136 10.93 -5.05 12.15
CA LEU A 136 10.04 -4.27 11.30
C LEU A 136 8.70 -3.99 11.99
N ARG A 137 8.06 -5.00 12.59
CA ARG A 137 6.83 -4.81 13.38
C ARG A 137 7.05 -3.84 14.54
N ALA A 138 8.17 -3.96 15.26
CA ALA A 138 8.48 -3.06 16.36
C ALA A 138 8.66 -1.61 15.90
N HIS A 139 9.30 -1.39 14.75
CA HIS A 139 9.45 -0.07 14.15
C HIS A 139 8.09 0.52 13.75
N LEU A 140 7.25 -0.25 13.06
CA LEU A 140 5.90 0.20 12.69
C LEU A 140 5.03 0.47 13.92
N ALA A 141 5.16 -0.32 14.99
CA ALA A 141 4.46 -0.08 16.25
C ALA A 141 4.92 1.21 16.94
N GLN A 142 6.20 1.58 16.82
CA GLN A 142 6.70 2.87 17.29
C GLN A 142 6.11 4.02 16.47
N VAL A 143 6.10 3.90 15.14
CA VAL A 143 5.46 4.89 14.25
C VAL A 143 3.98 5.05 14.60
N ALA A 144 3.26 3.95 14.80
CA ALA A 144 1.88 3.98 15.26
C ALA A 144 1.74 4.72 16.60
N ALA A 145 2.59 4.43 17.59
CA ALA A 145 2.53 5.08 18.90
C ALA A 145 2.81 6.60 18.85
N GLU A 146 3.60 7.06 17.87
CA GLU A 146 3.97 8.47 17.71
C GLU A 146 2.98 9.26 16.85
N HIS A 147 2.35 8.62 15.86
CA HIS A 147 1.52 9.29 14.84
C HIS A 147 0.04 8.92 14.86
N ASP A 148 -0.36 7.79 15.47
CA ASP A 148 -1.76 7.42 15.57
C ASP A 148 -2.52 8.41 16.46
N GLN A 149 -3.78 8.62 16.08
CA GLN A 149 -4.65 9.60 16.70
C GLN A 149 -5.93 8.90 17.13
N GLU A 150 -6.28 9.04 18.41
CA GLU A 150 -7.52 8.52 18.95
C GLU A 150 -8.72 9.36 18.49
N LEU A 151 -9.88 8.71 18.42
CA LEU A 151 -11.15 9.37 18.14
C LEU A 151 -11.47 10.39 19.25
N SER A 152 -11.57 11.66 18.89
CA SER A 152 -12.07 12.70 19.80
C SER A 152 -13.46 13.16 19.36
N PRO A 153 -14.48 13.12 20.24
CA PRO A 153 -15.82 13.57 19.90
C PRO A 153 -15.87 15.10 19.71
N VAL A 154 -16.97 15.59 19.13
CA VAL A 154 -17.26 17.02 19.02
C VAL A 154 -17.32 17.64 20.42
N GLU A 155 -16.53 18.68 20.66
CA GLU A 155 -16.53 19.42 21.92
C GLU A 155 -17.44 20.65 21.82
N ILE A 156 -18.17 20.92 22.91
CA ILE A 156 -19.16 21.99 22.97
C ILE A 156 -18.71 23.02 24.00
N GLN A 157 -18.49 24.25 23.56
CA GLN A 157 -18.24 25.38 24.46
C GLN A 157 -19.55 26.10 24.78
N TRP A 158 -20.09 25.85 25.97
CA TRP A 158 -21.41 26.31 26.39
C TRP A 158 -21.57 27.83 26.47
N ASP A 159 -20.52 28.56 26.85
CA ASP A 159 -20.57 30.02 27.00
C ASP A 159 -20.71 30.77 25.66
N THR A 160 -20.06 30.25 24.62
CA THR A 160 -20.03 30.84 23.28
C THR A 160 -20.94 30.13 22.30
N LEU A 161 -21.55 29.01 22.70
CA LEU A 161 -22.34 28.10 21.85
C LEU A 161 -21.55 27.64 20.61
N THR A 162 -20.23 27.52 20.73
CA THR A 162 -19.34 27.11 19.64
C THR A 162 -19.11 25.61 19.68
N LEU A 163 -19.27 24.96 18.53
CA LEU A 163 -18.95 23.54 18.33
C LEU A 163 -17.52 23.44 17.78
N TYR A 164 -16.64 22.74 18.47
CA TYR A 164 -15.34 22.36 17.95
C TYR A 164 -15.46 20.99 17.29
N PRO A 165 -15.08 20.86 16.02
CA PRO A 165 -15.16 19.57 15.33
C PRO A 165 -14.32 18.54 16.08
N GLY A 166 -14.84 17.31 16.17
CA GLY A 166 -14.09 16.18 16.67
C GLY A 166 -12.87 15.88 15.78
N GLN A 167 -11.97 15.06 16.28
CA GLN A 167 -10.80 14.60 15.52
C GLN A 167 -11.08 13.20 14.99
N GLU A 168 -10.68 12.95 13.74
CA GLU A 168 -10.75 11.61 13.16
C GLU A 168 -9.80 10.65 13.87
N GLU A 169 -10.24 9.41 14.06
CA GLU A 169 -9.36 8.32 14.45
C GLU A 169 -8.45 8.00 13.27
N ARG A 170 -7.14 7.92 13.52
CA ARG A 170 -6.15 7.43 12.56
C ARG A 170 -5.37 6.33 13.23
N ARG A 171 -5.42 5.14 12.65
CA ARG A 171 -4.72 3.96 13.19
C ARG A 171 -3.94 3.27 12.10
N LEU A 172 -2.65 3.07 12.33
CA LEU A 172 -1.81 2.29 11.43
C LEU A 172 -2.24 0.81 11.46
N ASP A 173 -2.53 0.24 10.29
CA ASP A 173 -2.67 -1.21 10.14
C ASP A 173 -1.28 -1.82 9.91
N LEU A 174 -0.72 -2.42 10.95
CA LEU A 174 0.61 -3.03 10.91
C LEU A 174 0.65 -4.20 9.91
N GLU A 175 -0.33 -5.10 9.94
CA GLU A 175 -0.29 -6.33 9.15
C GLU A 175 -0.50 -6.05 7.66
N ALA A 176 -1.34 -5.07 7.31
CA ALA A 176 -1.49 -4.63 5.94
C ALA A 176 -0.28 -3.83 5.43
N SER A 177 0.42 -3.10 6.32
CA SER A 177 1.58 -2.29 5.95
C SER A 177 2.87 -3.10 5.77
N LEU A 178 3.08 -4.18 6.53
CA LEU A 178 4.26 -5.04 6.43
C LEU A 178 4.64 -5.41 4.97
N PRO A 179 3.79 -6.08 4.18
CA PRO A 179 4.16 -6.50 2.83
C PRO A 179 4.36 -5.33 1.85
N VAL A 180 3.87 -4.13 2.17
CA VAL A 180 4.14 -2.91 1.40
C VAL A 180 5.56 -2.43 1.66
N VAL A 181 5.95 -2.38 2.94
CA VAL A 181 7.29 -1.96 3.35
C VAL A 181 8.36 -2.95 2.90
N GLU A 182 8.10 -4.26 3.02
CA GLU A 182 9.04 -5.29 2.57
C GLU A 182 9.37 -5.18 1.07
N ARG A 183 8.36 -4.95 0.23
CA ARG A 183 8.57 -4.73 -1.21
C ARG A 183 9.38 -3.48 -1.49
N ALA A 184 9.10 -2.37 -0.80
CA ALA A 184 9.85 -1.13 -0.98
C ALA A 184 11.31 -1.26 -0.54
N LEU A 185 11.58 -1.99 0.54
CA LEU A 185 12.93 -2.28 1.03
C LEU A 185 13.76 -3.07 0.00
N LEU A 186 13.13 -4.04 -0.66
CA LEU A 186 13.74 -4.88 -1.72
C LEU A 186 13.67 -4.26 -3.11
N SER A 187 13.15 -3.03 -3.25
CA SER A 187 13.09 -2.31 -4.53
C SER A 187 14.29 -1.38 -4.70
N VAL A 188 14.84 -1.34 -5.91
CA VAL A 188 15.95 -0.44 -6.25
C VAL A 188 15.43 0.93 -6.71
N ASP A 189 14.34 0.94 -7.49
CA ASP A 189 13.79 2.16 -8.10
C ASP A 189 12.65 2.76 -7.27
N GLU A 190 11.76 1.92 -6.74
CA GLU A 190 10.56 2.34 -6.00
C GLU A 190 10.78 2.19 -4.48
N ARG A 191 11.55 3.11 -3.89
CA ARG A 191 11.91 3.14 -2.46
C ARG A 191 10.94 3.93 -1.60
N VAL A 192 9.65 3.86 -1.92
CA VAL A 192 8.56 4.53 -1.20
C VAL A 192 7.52 3.48 -0.80
N ALA A 193 7.16 3.45 0.48
CA ALA A 193 6.13 2.57 1.02
C ALA A 193 4.96 3.38 1.58
N ASP A 194 3.79 3.19 0.98
CA ASP A 194 2.54 3.78 1.46
C ASP A 194 1.98 2.96 2.61
N LEU A 195 2.03 3.52 3.81
CA LEU A 195 1.50 2.85 4.99
C LEU A 195 -0.02 2.81 4.94
N VAL A 196 -0.60 1.68 5.33
CA VAL A 196 -2.04 1.46 5.35
C VAL A 196 -2.57 2.01 6.67
N VAL A 197 -3.33 3.09 6.61
CA VAL A 197 -3.90 3.76 7.78
C VAL A 197 -5.42 3.69 7.72
N GLU A 198 -6.02 3.06 8.72
CA GLU A 198 -7.46 3.08 8.92
C GLU A 198 -7.88 4.44 9.46
N ARG A 199 -8.92 5.03 8.84
CA ARG A 199 -9.49 6.30 9.27
C ARG A 199 -10.94 6.11 9.66
N ARG A 200 -11.31 6.63 10.83
CA ARG A 200 -12.71 6.68 11.27
C ARG A 200 -13.08 8.13 11.57
N PRO A 201 -13.97 8.75 10.78
CA PRO A 201 -14.41 10.11 11.05
C PRO A 201 -15.23 10.16 12.36
N PRO A 202 -15.24 11.30 13.07
CA PRO A 202 -16.13 11.48 14.20
C PRO A 202 -17.59 11.43 13.74
N SER A 203 -18.45 10.87 14.58
CA SER A 203 -19.90 10.92 14.34
C SER A 203 -20.35 12.38 14.24
N PRO A 204 -21.19 12.74 13.26
CA PRO A 204 -21.74 14.09 13.18
C PRO A 204 -22.58 14.39 14.44
N PRO A 205 -22.62 15.65 14.89
CA PRO A 205 -23.40 16.02 16.06
C PRO A 205 -24.91 15.78 15.80
N GLU A 206 -25.55 15.08 16.73
CA GLU A 206 -26.98 14.79 16.69
C GLU A 206 -27.82 16.06 16.89
N LEU A 207 -29.06 16.06 16.37
CA LEU A 207 -30.00 17.18 16.53
C LEU A 207 -30.31 17.49 18.01
N SER A 208 -30.19 16.49 18.89
CA SER A 208 -30.31 16.66 20.35
C SER A 208 -29.25 17.61 20.92
N VAL A 209 -28.03 17.60 20.40
CA VAL A 209 -26.95 18.50 20.85
C VAL A 209 -27.32 19.96 20.56
N LEU A 210 -27.91 20.22 19.39
CA LEU A 210 -28.41 21.54 19.03
C LEU A 210 -29.56 21.99 19.96
N ARG A 211 -30.45 21.06 20.34
CA ARG A 211 -31.52 21.34 21.30
C ARG A 211 -30.97 21.81 22.63
N ASP A 212 -29.98 21.09 23.16
CA ASP A 212 -29.39 21.41 24.47
C ASP A 212 -28.67 22.77 24.45
N LEU A 213 -27.94 23.08 23.37
CA LEU A 213 -27.33 24.38 23.16
C LEU A 213 -28.35 25.52 23.12
N LEU A 214 -29.43 25.35 22.36
CA LEU A 214 -30.49 26.35 22.26
C LEU A 214 -31.22 26.51 23.60
N GLN A 215 -31.50 25.42 24.31
CA GLN A 215 -32.12 25.45 25.63
C GLN A 215 -31.26 26.23 26.62
N HIS A 216 -29.95 25.93 26.69
CA HIS A 216 -29.02 26.65 27.56
C HIS A 216 -29.02 28.17 27.31
N ARG A 217 -29.09 28.58 26.05
CA ARG A 217 -29.17 30.00 25.68
C ARG A 217 -30.51 30.64 26.03
N ILE A 218 -31.61 29.91 25.87
CA ILE A 218 -32.96 30.36 26.21
C ILE A 218 -33.10 30.54 27.71
N ASP A 219 -32.54 29.64 28.52
CA ASP A 219 -32.59 29.70 29.99
C ASP A 219 -31.92 30.96 30.55
N GLN A 220 -30.94 31.53 29.83
CA GLN A 220 -30.26 32.78 30.18
C GLN A 220 -30.97 34.03 29.64
N PHE A 221 -31.97 33.86 28.78
CA PHE A 221 -32.66 34.97 28.12
C PHE A 221 -33.85 35.47 28.96
N VAL A 222 -33.93 36.77 29.20
CA VAL A 222 -35.07 37.38 29.90
C VAL A 222 -36.20 37.65 28.91
N GLY A 223 -37.11 36.68 28.76
CA GLY A 223 -38.31 36.80 27.92
C GLY A 223 -38.92 35.45 27.55
N LEU A 224 -39.89 35.47 26.63
CA LEU A 224 -40.48 34.26 26.05
C LEU A 224 -39.83 33.99 24.70
N VAL A 225 -39.25 32.79 24.50
CA VAL A 225 -38.64 32.35 23.24
C VAL A 225 -39.23 31.02 22.82
N GLY A 226 -39.51 30.88 21.52
CA GLY A 226 -39.98 29.65 20.89
C GLY A 226 -39.11 29.33 19.71
N VAL A 227 -38.70 28.07 19.58
CA VAL A 227 -37.87 27.61 18.48
C VAL A 227 -38.55 26.44 17.80
N TYR A 228 -38.66 26.55 16.49
CA TYR A 228 -39.10 25.47 15.60
C TYR A 228 -38.05 25.29 14.51
N LEU A 229 -37.46 24.10 14.47
CA LEU A 229 -36.46 23.74 13.47
C LEU A 229 -36.83 22.37 12.90
N THR A 230 -36.70 22.23 11.59
CA THR A 230 -36.90 20.98 10.88
C THR A 230 -35.67 20.72 10.03
N ASP A 231 -35.04 19.57 10.23
CA ASP A 231 -34.03 19.07 9.31
C ASP A 231 -34.71 18.65 8.00
N LEU A 232 -34.31 19.26 6.89
CA LEU A 232 -34.91 19.04 5.58
C LEU A 232 -34.49 17.71 4.94
N GLU A 233 -33.38 17.12 5.38
CA GLU A 233 -32.88 15.85 4.87
C GLU A 233 -33.51 14.67 5.62
N SER A 234 -33.44 14.69 6.96
CA SER A 234 -33.98 13.61 7.79
C SER A 234 -35.47 13.75 8.13
N GLY A 235 -36.03 14.96 8.01
CA GLY A 235 -37.39 15.28 8.47
C GLY A 235 -37.52 15.38 9.99
N GLN A 236 -36.44 15.23 10.76
CA GLN A 236 -36.47 15.38 12.22
C GLN A 236 -36.84 16.82 12.62
N ARG A 237 -37.55 16.93 13.74
CA ARG A 237 -38.06 18.20 14.27
C ARG A 237 -37.49 18.49 15.65
N LEU A 238 -37.03 19.72 15.84
CA LEU A 238 -36.64 20.29 17.11
C LEU A 238 -37.61 21.41 17.44
N GLU A 239 -38.30 21.24 18.57
CA GLU A 239 -39.29 22.18 19.05
C GLU A 239 -38.98 22.52 20.51
N ILE A 240 -38.83 23.81 20.80
CA ILE A 240 -38.65 24.34 22.16
C ILE A 240 -39.74 25.38 22.37
N ASN A 241 -40.56 25.19 23.40
CA ASN A 241 -41.66 26.10 23.76
C ASN A 241 -42.64 26.38 22.60
N SER A 242 -42.81 25.44 21.65
CA SER A 242 -43.63 25.63 20.43
C SER A 242 -45.10 25.93 20.72
N ASP A 243 -45.63 25.43 21.83
CA ASP A 243 -47.01 25.65 22.28
C ASP A 243 -47.20 26.94 23.12
N THR A 244 -46.14 27.74 23.29
CA THR A 244 -46.21 28.95 24.11
C THR A 244 -47.04 30.01 23.40
N VAL A 245 -47.98 30.60 24.12
CA VAL A 245 -48.82 31.66 23.58
C VAL A 245 -48.11 33.01 23.69
N TYR A 246 -47.42 33.42 22.63
CA TYR A 246 -46.65 34.68 22.57
C TYR A 246 -47.51 35.95 22.55
N SER A 247 -48.83 35.82 22.38
CA SER A 247 -49.75 36.95 22.38
C SER A 247 -51.06 36.57 23.07
N GLY A 248 -51.31 37.18 24.24
CA GLY A 248 -52.62 37.12 24.89
C GLY A 248 -53.76 37.64 23.98
N MET A 249 -53.45 38.49 23.00
CA MET A 249 -54.42 38.95 21.98
C MET A 249 -54.87 37.82 21.03
N SER A 250 -54.09 36.76 20.83
CA SER A 250 -54.51 35.63 19.99
C SER A 250 -55.53 34.73 20.69
N ILE A 251 -55.43 34.54 22.02
CA ILE A 251 -56.48 33.87 22.82
C ILE A 251 -57.78 34.69 22.77
N VAL A 252 -57.66 36.02 22.85
CA VAL A 252 -58.81 36.92 22.72
C VAL A 252 -59.49 36.74 21.36
N LYS A 253 -58.75 36.50 20.27
CA LYS A 253 -59.37 36.20 18.95
C LYS A 253 -60.20 34.92 18.96
N VAL A 254 -59.78 33.87 19.68
CA VAL A 254 -60.59 32.65 19.82
C VAL A 254 -61.86 32.93 20.61
N GLY A 255 -61.76 33.69 21.71
CA GLY A 255 -62.93 34.14 22.48
C GLY A 255 -63.90 34.97 21.63
N ILE A 256 -63.38 35.91 20.82
CA ILE A 256 -64.16 36.72 19.88
C ILE A 256 -64.80 35.83 18.81
N MET A 257 -64.05 34.89 18.20
CA MET A 257 -64.59 34.02 17.16
C MET A 257 -65.74 33.15 17.69
N VAL A 258 -65.57 32.57 18.89
CA VAL A 258 -66.61 31.75 19.55
C VAL A 258 -67.83 32.59 19.89
N THR A 259 -67.66 33.82 20.40
CA THR A 259 -68.81 34.71 20.64
C THR A 259 -69.52 35.07 19.34
N THR A 260 -68.79 35.46 18.28
CA THR A 260 -69.42 35.74 16.98
C THR A 260 -70.05 34.53 16.30
N LEU A 261 -69.61 33.30 16.59
CA LEU A 261 -70.18 32.07 16.01
C LEU A 261 -71.41 31.59 16.77
N ILE A 262 -71.50 31.88 18.08
CA ILE A 262 -72.67 31.57 18.93
C ILE A 262 -73.78 32.61 18.74
N ASP A 263 -73.42 33.85 18.35
CA ASP A 263 -74.36 34.95 18.07
C ASP A 263 -74.89 34.97 16.61
N LEU A 264 -74.61 33.94 15.81
CA LEU A 264 -75.17 33.68 14.46
C LEU A 264 -76.24 32.57 14.53
#